data_AF-A0A9R1GE57-F1
#
_entry.id   AF-A0A9R1GE57-F1
#
_cell.length_a   1.000
_cell.length_b   1.000
_cell.length_c   1.000
_cell.angle_alpha   90.00
_cell.angle_beta   90.00
_cell.angle_gamma   90.00
#
_symmetry.space_group_name_H-M   'P 1'
#
loop_
_entity.id
_entity.type
_entity.pdbx_description
1 polymer ?
#
loop_
_entity_poly.entity_id
_entity_poly.type
_entity_poly.pdbx_seq_one_letter_code
_entity_poly.pdbx_strand_id
1 'polypeptide(L)'
;MTFGRRLMSFLDACPNTFRWLNSIILRNLQFGEADMPTILNTCEKLQALTLHSCQVSQLDSVLKMDAPSSQLIALNFIKCYFEHVELVCLPQLASLVYDTWLSVDPPVRFGYVPRLHYIRVASALLFWQTPFTLSGCLSNARNLTILHLDFHDEMVWFQPEHPKKLVPVFSNLKVVYLYNIFADCDLKWTLLFLEAAPSLDSFYVKISRHMCGRYKHACIDNAKKTNVLWEPSDFKHYNLNLFDIKGFEKEEKLINYVKFVMERAVALRKIHLHDKENCKQCGCINKQAPSPISSKFPNNEGENNLIRRLLANGSS
;
A
#
# COMPACT_ATOMS: atom_id res chain seq x y z
N MET A 1 12.10 -12.54 -24.58
CA MET A 1 12.69 -13.90 -24.62
C MET A 1 14.21 -14.00 -24.38
N THR A 2 15.10 -13.12 -24.87
CA THR A 2 16.57 -13.36 -24.79
C THR A 2 17.22 -13.08 -23.43
N PHE A 3 16.79 -12.07 -22.67
CA PHE A 3 17.51 -11.65 -21.45
C PHE A 3 17.34 -12.59 -20.24
N GLY A 4 16.18 -13.23 -20.06
CA GLY A 4 15.97 -14.22 -18.99
C GLY A 4 16.92 -15.41 -19.14
N ARG A 5 16.94 -16.05 -20.32
CA ARG A 5 17.88 -17.14 -20.63
C ARG A 5 19.35 -16.74 -20.43
N ARG A 6 19.73 -15.51 -20.80
CA ARG A 6 21.10 -14.99 -20.58
C ARG A 6 21.44 -14.84 -19.09
N LEU A 7 20.49 -14.47 -18.24
CA LEU A 7 20.68 -14.47 -16.79
C LEU A 7 20.89 -15.90 -16.27
N MET A 8 20.06 -16.85 -16.71
CA MET A 8 20.17 -18.26 -16.29
C MET A 8 21.54 -18.84 -16.68
N SER A 9 21.95 -18.70 -17.95
CA SER A 9 23.29 -19.16 -18.37
C SER A 9 24.45 -18.47 -17.63
N PHE A 10 24.26 -17.25 -17.11
CA PHE A 10 25.28 -16.55 -16.33
C PHE A 10 25.31 -17.00 -14.85
N LEU A 11 24.16 -17.34 -14.27
CA LEU A 11 24.05 -18.03 -12.98
C LEU A 11 24.77 -19.39 -13.04
N ASP A 12 24.50 -20.17 -14.08
CA ASP A 12 25.07 -21.50 -14.31
C ASP A 12 26.58 -21.45 -14.55
N ALA A 13 27.09 -20.41 -15.24
CA ALA A 13 28.51 -20.24 -15.52
C ALA A 13 29.33 -19.76 -14.30
N CYS A 14 28.70 -19.08 -13.33
CA CYS A 14 29.39 -18.42 -12.21
C CYS A 14 28.77 -18.70 -10.82
N PRO A 15 28.37 -19.95 -10.47
CA PRO A 15 27.58 -20.22 -9.27
C PRO A 15 28.31 -19.87 -7.96
N ASN A 16 29.65 -19.94 -7.94
CA ASN A 16 30.44 -19.48 -6.79
C ASN A 16 30.25 -17.99 -6.49
N THR A 17 30.17 -17.14 -7.53
CA THR A 17 30.00 -15.69 -7.37
C THR A 17 28.59 -15.37 -6.88
N PHE A 18 27.58 -16.03 -7.45
CA PHE A 18 26.17 -15.79 -7.14
C PHE A 18 25.78 -16.24 -5.72
N ARG A 19 26.41 -17.30 -5.19
CA ARG A 19 26.18 -17.77 -3.82
C ARG A 19 26.38 -16.69 -2.75
N TRP A 20 27.27 -15.73 -2.97
CA TRP A 20 27.56 -14.65 -2.02
C TRP A 20 26.71 -13.38 -2.20
N LEU A 21 25.86 -13.30 -3.23
CA LEU A 21 25.04 -12.11 -3.44
C LEU A 21 23.93 -12.01 -2.39
N ASN A 22 23.91 -10.86 -1.69
CA ASN A 22 22.89 -10.55 -0.67
C ASN A 22 21.70 -9.76 -1.21
N SER A 23 21.84 -9.10 -2.36
CA SER A 23 20.80 -8.28 -2.97
C SER A 23 20.86 -8.34 -4.49
N ILE A 24 19.71 -8.55 -5.13
CA ILE A 24 19.58 -8.62 -6.59
C ILE A 24 18.43 -7.71 -7.04
N ILE A 25 18.66 -6.93 -8.10
CA ILE A 25 17.64 -6.13 -8.78
C ILE A 25 17.57 -6.60 -10.24
N LEU A 26 16.46 -7.23 -10.61
CA LEU A 26 16.19 -7.70 -11.97
C LEU A 26 15.26 -6.73 -12.68
N ARG A 27 15.57 -6.39 -13.94
CA ARG A 27 14.84 -5.39 -14.73
C ARG A 27 14.47 -5.96 -16.10
N ASN A 28 13.24 -5.74 -16.54
CA ASN A 28 12.78 -6.06 -17.90
C ASN A 28 12.97 -7.54 -18.29
N LEU A 29 12.86 -8.46 -17.33
CA LEU A 29 13.02 -9.90 -17.55
C LEU A 29 11.67 -10.59 -17.72
N GLN A 30 11.69 -11.60 -18.59
CA GLN A 30 10.60 -12.53 -18.82
C GLN A 30 11.05 -13.89 -18.28
N PHE A 31 10.40 -14.38 -17.23
CA PHE A 31 10.79 -15.60 -16.51
C PHE A 31 10.04 -16.83 -17.01
N GLY A 32 10.72 -17.96 -17.13
CA GLY A 32 10.10 -19.29 -17.16
C GLY A 32 9.78 -19.79 -15.74
N GLU A 33 8.98 -20.84 -15.64
CA GLU A 33 8.52 -21.42 -14.36
C GLU A 33 9.67 -21.81 -13.42
N ALA A 34 10.76 -22.33 -13.96
CA ALA A 34 11.93 -22.78 -13.19
C ALA A 34 12.92 -21.66 -12.82
N ASP A 35 12.80 -20.46 -13.42
CA ASP A 35 13.82 -19.41 -13.28
C ASP A 35 13.88 -18.87 -11.83
N MET A 36 12.72 -18.58 -11.21
CA MET A 36 12.67 -18.05 -9.83
C MET A 36 13.21 -19.05 -8.79
N PRO A 37 12.77 -20.32 -8.74
CA PRO A 37 13.36 -21.32 -7.87
C PRO A 37 14.89 -21.44 -8.07
N THR A 38 15.36 -21.40 -9.32
CA THR A 38 16.79 -21.49 -9.62
C THR A 38 17.57 -20.28 -9.10
N ILE A 39 17.07 -19.04 -9.30
CA ILE A 39 17.67 -17.82 -8.75
C ILE A 39 17.77 -17.89 -7.22
N LEU A 40 16.68 -18.30 -6.55
CA LEU A 40 16.60 -18.36 -5.09
C LEU A 40 17.50 -19.45 -4.48
N ASN A 41 17.70 -20.57 -5.19
CA ASN A 41 18.55 -21.67 -4.74
C ASN A 41 20.04 -21.43 -5.02
N THR A 42 20.39 -20.84 -6.17
CA THR A 42 21.79 -20.53 -6.52
C THR A 42 22.36 -19.38 -5.67
N CYS A 43 21.51 -18.43 -5.25
CA CYS A 43 21.93 -17.28 -4.46
C CYS A 43 21.72 -17.54 -2.95
N GLU A 44 22.48 -18.47 -2.37
CA GLU A 44 22.33 -18.95 -0.97
C GLU A 44 22.29 -17.83 0.10
N LYS A 45 22.97 -16.69 -0.13
CA LYS A 45 23.00 -15.55 0.80
C LYS A 45 22.02 -14.42 0.46
N LEU A 46 21.12 -14.62 -0.51
CA LEU A 46 20.19 -13.59 -0.97
C LEU A 46 19.18 -13.19 0.12
N GLN A 47 19.22 -11.92 0.51
CA GLN A 47 18.34 -11.31 1.51
C GLN A 47 17.35 -10.33 0.90
N ALA A 48 17.66 -9.72 -0.26
CA ALA A 48 16.78 -8.77 -0.93
C ALA A 48 16.64 -9.06 -2.44
N LEU A 49 15.40 -9.22 -2.91
CA LEU A 49 15.09 -9.39 -4.33
C LEU A 49 14.12 -8.28 -4.78
N THR A 50 14.51 -7.54 -5.81
CA THR A 50 13.62 -6.58 -6.49
C THR A 50 13.43 -6.97 -7.94
N LEU A 51 12.20 -7.22 -8.35
CA LEU A 51 11.82 -7.36 -9.74
C LEU A 51 11.18 -6.05 -10.22
N HIS A 52 11.61 -5.55 -11.37
CA HIS A 52 11.10 -4.29 -11.93
C HIS A 52 10.76 -4.46 -13.41
N SER A 53 9.51 -4.21 -13.78
CA SER A 53 9.02 -4.39 -15.16
C SER A 53 9.26 -5.82 -15.68
N CYS A 54 9.10 -6.79 -14.77
CA CYS A 54 9.20 -8.21 -15.07
C CYS A 54 7.82 -8.85 -15.27
N GLN A 55 7.80 -9.94 -16.03
CA GLN A 55 6.61 -10.75 -16.35
C GLN A 55 7.01 -12.23 -16.46
N VAL A 56 6.03 -13.14 -16.47
CA VAL A 56 6.26 -14.57 -16.77
C VAL A 56 6.16 -14.81 -18.30
N SER A 57 6.61 -15.96 -18.80
CA SER A 57 6.75 -16.21 -20.24
C SER A 57 5.43 -16.39 -20.99
N GLN A 58 4.39 -16.90 -20.33
CA GLN A 58 3.02 -16.99 -20.84
C GLN A 58 2.22 -15.79 -20.31
N LEU A 59 1.15 -15.39 -21.03
CA LEU A 59 0.20 -14.41 -20.49
C LEU A 59 -0.48 -14.98 -19.24
N ASP A 60 -0.96 -14.10 -18.37
CA ASP A 60 -1.80 -14.41 -17.20
C ASP A 60 -1.24 -15.53 -16.31
N SER A 61 0.09 -15.56 -16.15
CA SER A 61 0.77 -16.60 -15.39
C SER A 61 1.15 -16.17 -13.98
N VAL A 62 1.06 -17.14 -13.07
CA VAL A 62 1.36 -17.02 -11.64
C VAL A 62 2.86 -17.00 -11.40
N LEU A 63 3.35 -16.08 -10.57
CA LEU A 63 4.72 -16.16 -10.05
C LEU A 63 4.74 -16.99 -8.76
N LYS A 64 5.11 -18.26 -8.86
CA LYS A 64 5.24 -19.17 -7.71
C LYS A 64 6.64 -19.10 -7.09
N MET A 65 6.70 -18.98 -5.76
CA MET A 65 7.95 -18.92 -4.99
C MET A 65 7.90 -19.92 -3.82
N ASP A 66 8.58 -21.04 -4.00
CA ASP A 66 8.78 -22.07 -2.98
C ASP A 66 10.29 -22.25 -2.75
N ALA A 67 10.79 -21.75 -1.62
CA ALA A 67 12.22 -21.80 -1.30
C ALA A 67 12.43 -21.87 0.23
N PRO A 68 12.15 -23.03 0.86
CA PRO A 68 12.19 -23.20 2.31
C PRO A 68 13.57 -22.94 2.95
N SER A 69 14.66 -23.08 2.18
CA SER A 69 16.03 -22.80 2.63
C SER A 69 16.46 -21.34 2.41
N SER A 70 15.64 -20.53 1.74
CA SER A 70 16.02 -19.18 1.34
C SER A 70 16.22 -18.24 2.52
N GLN A 71 17.24 -17.37 2.40
CA GLN A 71 17.53 -16.31 3.36
C GLN A 71 16.82 -14.99 3.00
N LEU A 72 15.86 -15.01 2.07
CA LEU A 72 15.18 -13.82 1.55
C LEU A 72 14.35 -13.13 2.64
N ILE A 73 14.73 -11.89 2.98
CA ILE A 73 14.10 -11.03 3.99
C ILE A 73 13.15 -10.01 3.34
N ALA A 74 13.52 -9.48 2.17
CA ALA A 74 12.77 -8.45 1.47
C ALA A 74 12.50 -8.82 0.01
N LEU A 75 11.23 -8.74 -0.41
CA LEU A 75 10.78 -9.00 -1.77
C LEU A 75 10.00 -7.79 -2.29
N ASN A 76 10.43 -7.26 -3.43
CA ASN A 76 9.82 -6.08 -4.05
C ASN A 76 9.44 -6.37 -5.51
N PHE A 77 8.19 -6.09 -5.87
CA PHE A 77 7.71 -6.08 -7.24
C PHE A 77 7.38 -4.63 -7.63
N ILE A 78 7.92 -4.15 -8.75
CA ILE A 78 7.73 -2.77 -9.22
C ILE A 78 7.29 -2.80 -10.69
N LYS A 79 6.05 -2.41 -10.99
CA LYS A 79 5.48 -2.46 -12.34
C LYS A 79 5.58 -3.85 -12.97
N CYS A 80 5.35 -4.88 -12.16
CA CYS A 80 5.37 -6.28 -12.58
C CYS A 80 3.98 -6.73 -13.02
N TYR A 81 3.94 -7.59 -14.04
CA TYR A 81 2.72 -8.09 -14.64
C TYR A 81 2.66 -9.60 -14.44
N PHE A 82 1.90 -10.00 -13.40
CA PHE A 82 1.59 -11.38 -13.04
C PHE A 82 0.09 -11.47 -12.77
N GLU A 83 -0.54 -12.62 -13.01
CA GLU A 83 -1.94 -12.84 -12.60
C GLU A 83 -2.06 -12.68 -11.08
N HIS A 84 -1.18 -13.34 -10.33
CA HIS A 84 -0.90 -13.10 -8.91
C HIS A 84 0.47 -13.70 -8.56
N VAL A 85 0.92 -13.47 -7.32
CA VAL A 85 2.12 -14.09 -6.75
C VAL A 85 1.72 -15.14 -5.72
N GLU A 86 2.28 -16.35 -5.80
CA GLU A 86 2.05 -17.43 -4.82
C GLU A 86 3.32 -17.64 -3.99
N LEU A 87 3.30 -17.20 -2.72
CA LEU A 87 4.43 -17.34 -1.79
C LEU A 87 4.25 -18.61 -0.94
N VAL A 88 4.65 -19.76 -1.49
CA VAL A 88 4.42 -21.10 -0.90
C VAL A 88 5.15 -21.25 0.43
N CYS A 89 6.46 -21.01 0.43
CA CYS A 89 7.31 -21.15 1.61
C CYS A 89 8.51 -20.21 1.51
N LEU A 90 8.52 -19.16 2.33
CA LEU A 90 9.62 -18.20 2.47
C LEU A 90 9.78 -17.85 3.96
N PRO A 91 10.43 -18.72 4.77
CA PRO A 91 10.43 -18.60 6.22
C PRO A 91 11.14 -17.36 6.77
N GLN A 92 12.04 -16.77 5.98
CA GLN A 92 12.80 -15.57 6.36
C GLN A 92 12.14 -14.26 5.91
N LEU A 93 11.11 -14.32 5.06
CA LEU A 93 10.51 -13.12 4.46
C LEU A 93 9.85 -12.26 5.54
N ALA A 94 10.32 -11.03 5.66
CA ALA A 94 9.91 -10.07 6.66
C ALA A 94 9.15 -8.87 6.06
N SER A 95 9.49 -8.50 4.81
CA SER A 95 8.95 -7.36 4.08
C SER A 95 8.55 -7.74 2.67
N LEU A 96 7.32 -7.38 2.28
CA LEU A 96 6.81 -7.50 0.91
C LEU A 96 6.32 -6.15 0.38
N VAL A 97 6.79 -5.74 -0.79
CA VAL A 97 6.27 -4.59 -1.54
C VAL A 97 5.76 -5.06 -2.90
N TYR A 98 4.52 -4.72 -3.24
CA TYR A 98 3.99 -4.82 -4.59
C TYR A 98 3.54 -3.42 -5.04
N ASP A 99 4.34 -2.80 -5.90
CA ASP A 99 4.14 -1.46 -6.44
C ASP A 99 3.65 -1.56 -7.90
N THR A 100 2.35 -1.33 -8.12
CA THR A 100 1.58 -1.57 -9.35
C THR A 100 1.23 -3.05 -9.60
N TRP A 101 0.08 -3.50 -9.07
CA TRP A 101 -0.60 -4.77 -9.40
C TRP A 101 -1.81 -4.54 -10.32
N LEU A 102 -1.91 -5.24 -11.45
CA LEU A 102 -2.95 -5.01 -12.47
C LEU A 102 -3.50 -6.36 -12.97
N SER A 103 -4.34 -7.01 -12.17
CA SER A 103 -4.96 -8.32 -12.46
C SER A 103 -6.36 -8.43 -11.82
N VAL A 104 -7.17 -9.40 -12.24
CA VAL A 104 -8.47 -9.70 -11.61
C VAL A 104 -8.26 -10.34 -10.23
N ASP A 105 -7.21 -11.16 -10.10
CA ASP A 105 -6.95 -11.99 -8.94
C ASP A 105 -6.15 -11.21 -7.87
N PRO A 106 -6.42 -11.38 -6.55
CA PRO A 106 -5.72 -10.67 -5.48
C PRO A 106 -4.19 -10.79 -5.61
N PRO A 107 -3.42 -9.72 -5.32
CA PRO A 107 -2.03 -9.58 -5.74
C PRO A 107 -1.10 -10.69 -5.26
N VAL A 108 -1.38 -11.25 -4.08
CA VAL A 108 -0.54 -12.23 -3.41
C VAL A 108 -1.40 -13.27 -2.68
N ARG A 109 -1.02 -14.54 -2.80
CA ARG A 109 -1.50 -15.66 -1.98
C ARG A 109 -0.35 -16.13 -1.09
N PHE A 110 -0.58 -16.18 0.21
CA PHE A 110 0.44 -16.51 1.22
C PHE A 110 0.30 -17.95 1.73
N GLY A 111 1.38 -18.72 1.63
CA GLY A 111 1.61 -19.96 2.36
C GLY A 111 2.39 -19.71 3.64
N TYR A 112 3.54 -20.37 3.81
CA TYR A 112 4.37 -20.29 5.01
C TYR A 112 5.33 -19.09 4.99
N VAL A 113 4.89 -17.98 5.59
CA VAL A 113 5.64 -16.71 5.72
C VAL A 113 5.67 -16.19 7.18
N PRO A 114 6.16 -16.98 8.17
CA PRO A 114 6.04 -16.69 9.60
C PRO A 114 6.70 -15.39 10.08
N ARG A 115 7.65 -14.81 9.33
CA ARG A 115 8.33 -13.56 9.72
C ARG A 115 7.76 -12.30 9.07
N LEU A 116 6.77 -12.45 8.18
CA LEU A 116 6.21 -11.36 7.39
C LEU A 116 5.42 -10.43 8.31
N HIS A 117 5.94 -9.22 8.49
CA HIS A 117 5.38 -8.23 9.39
C HIS A 117 5.16 -6.87 8.72
N TYR A 118 5.74 -6.64 7.54
CA TYR A 118 5.52 -5.45 6.70
C TYR A 118 4.96 -5.86 5.33
N ILE A 119 3.84 -5.28 4.93
CA ILE A 119 3.27 -5.42 3.59
C ILE A 119 2.94 -4.01 3.04
N ARG A 120 3.45 -3.71 1.84
CA ARG A 120 2.96 -2.60 1.00
C ARG A 120 2.32 -3.14 -0.28
N VAL A 121 1.09 -2.72 -0.55
CA VAL A 121 0.41 -2.92 -1.84
C VAL A 121 0.01 -1.56 -2.39
N ALA A 122 0.41 -1.29 -3.63
CA ALA A 122 0.08 -0.06 -4.33
C ALA A 122 -0.53 -0.37 -5.69
N SER A 123 -1.70 0.19 -6.01
CA SER A 123 -2.21 0.15 -7.37
C SER A 123 -3.30 1.17 -7.67
N ALA A 124 -3.55 1.35 -8.96
CA ALA A 124 -4.74 1.98 -9.51
C ALA A 124 -5.76 0.89 -9.87
N LEU A 125 -7.02 1.05 -9.47
CA LEU A 125 -8.10 0.12 -9.87
C LEU A 125 -8.52 0.41 -11.32
N LEU A 126 -8.56 -0.63 -12.16
CA LEU A 126 -9.08 -0.59 -13.52
C LEU A 126 -10.57 -0.99 -13.56
N PHE A 127 -11.34 -0.53 -14.55
CA PHE A 127 -12.82 -0.69 -14.56
C PHE A 127 -13.29 -2.15 -14.59
N TRP A 128 -12.43 -3.05 -15.08
CA TRP A 128 -12.69 -4.48 -15.18
C TRP A 128 -12.24 -5.27 -13.94
N GLN A 129 -11.47 -4.64 -13.04
CA GLN A 129 -11.06 -5.28 -11.78
C GLN A 129 -12.20 -5.21 -10.75
N THR A 130 -12.53 -6.34 -10.14
CA THR A 130 -13.42 -6.40 -8.99
C THR A 130 -12.63 -6.15 -7.69
N PRO A 131 -13.14 -5.31 -6.76
CA PRO A 131 -12.50 -5.16 -5.46
C PRO A 131 -12.50 -6.47 -4.65
N PHE A 132 -11.36 -6.85 -4.08
CA PHE A 132 -11.21 -8.09 -3.32
C PHE A 132 -11.22 -7.88 -1.80
N THR A 133 -11.38 -8.94 -1.02
CA THR A 133 -11.39 -8.90 0.45
C THR A 133 -9.98 -8.93 1.05
N LEU A 134 -9.70 -8.01 1.98
CA LEU A 134 -8.42 -7.99 2.69
C LEU A 134 -8.28 -9.20 3.62
N SER A 135 -9.38 -9.67 4.23
CA SER A 135 -9.38 -10.86 5.09
C SER A 135 -8.94 -12.11 4.32
N GLY A 136 -9.37 -12.25 3.06
CA GLY A 136 -8.99 -13.35 2.18
C GLY A 136 -7.53 -13.24 1.75
N CYS A 137 -7.15 -12.12 1.14
CA CYS A 137 -5.80 -11.90 0.61
C CYS A 137 -4.71 -11.99 1.69
N LEU A 138 -4.96 -11.48 2.90
CA LEU A 138 -3.97 -11.40 3.98
C LEU A 138 -4.10 -12.49 5.05
N SER A 139 -5.02 -13.45 4.89
CA SER A 139 -5.39 -14.49 5.87
C SER A 139 -4.23 -15.21 6.58
N ASN A 140 -3.13 -15.50 5.86
CA ASN A 140 -1.97 -16.20 6.41
C ASN A 140 -0.82 -15.27 6.88
N ALA A 141 -0.94 -13.95 6.73
CA ALA A 141 0.05 -12.97 7.21
C ALA A 141 -0.12 -12.66 8.71
N ARG A 142 -0.11 -13.69 9.57
CA ARG A 142 -0.53 -13.59 10.99
C ARG A 142 0.33 -12.66 11.87
N ASN A 143 1.56 -12.37 11.45
CA ASN A 143 2.50 -11.49 12.17
C ASN A 143 2.59 -10.09 11.55
N LEU A 144 1.60 -9.69 10.73
CA LEU A 144 1.49 -8.37 10.15
C LEU A 144 1.41 -7.29 11.25
N THR A 145 2.39 -6.39 11.27
CA THR A 145 2.46 -5.25 12.21
C THR A 145 2.38 -3.90 11.49
N ILE A 146 2.75 -3.85 10.21
CA ILE A 146 2.72 -2.64 9.38
C ILE A 146 2.04 -2.96 8.03
N LEU A 147 0.94 -2.26 7.74
CA LEU A 147 0.24 -2.34 6.46
C LEU A 147 0.29 -0.98 5.76
N HIS A 148 0.69 -0.97 4.49
CA HIS A 148 0.71 0.22 3.65
C HIS A 148 -0.11 -0.05 2.38
N LEU A 149 -1.26 0.61 2.27
CA LEU A 149 -2.11 0.59 1.09
C LEU A 149 -1.97 1.91 0.35
N ASP A 150 -1.67 1.86 -0.95
CA ASP A 150 -1.55 3.04 -1.80
C ASP A 150 -2.51 2.90 -2.99
N PHE A 151 -3.37 3.90 -3.17
CA PHE A 151 -4.46 3.88 -4.14
C PHE A 151 -4.13 4.66 -5.41
N HIS A 152 -2.92 5.24 -5.51
CA HIS A 152 -2.45 5.96 -6.71
C HIS A 152 -3.35 7.11 -7.22
N ASP A 153 -4.14 7.75 -6.33
CA ASP A 153 -5.22 8.72 -6.66
C ASP A 153 -6.47 8.08 -7.30
N GLU A 154 -6.59 6.77 -7.36
CA GLU A 154 -7.70 6.06 -8.00
C GLU A 154 -8.65 5.40 -6.98
N MET A 155 -9.64 4.66 -7.49
CA MET A 155 -10.65 4.01 -6.67
C MET A 155 -10.04 3.00 -5.67
N VAL A 156 -10.63 2.91 -4.48
CA VAL A 156 -10.21 1.93 -3.45
C VAL A 156 -10.42 0.51 -3.99
N TRP A 157 -9.32 -0.22 -4.14
CA TRP A 157 -9.27 -1.50 -4.86
C TRP A 157 -9.62 -2.74 -4.01
N PHE A 158 -10.04 -2.56 -2.76
CA PHE A 158 -10.51 -3.64 -1.90
C PHE A 158 -11.95 -3.39 -1.44
N GLN A 159 -12.69 -4.47 -1.24
CA GLN A 159 -14.05 -4.44 -0.68
C GLN A 159 -13.98 -4.27 0.84
N PRO A 160 -14.62 -3.25 1.45
CA PRO A 160 -14.74 -3.15 2.90
C PRO A 160 -15.46 -4.36 3.51
N GLU A 161 -15.03 -4.78 4.69
CA GLU A 161 -15.53 -5.97 5.37
C GLU A 161 -15.89 -5.68 6.81
N HIS A 162 -16.91 -6.38 7.33
CA HIS A 162 -17.25 -6.32 8.76
C HIS A 162 -16.00 -6.60 9.61
N PRO A 163 -15.61 -5.71 10.56
CA PRO A 163 -14.33 -5.78 11.27
C PRO A 163 -13.98 -7.13 11.90
N LYS A 164 -14.98 -7.86 12.43
CA LYS A 164 -14.88 -9.27 12.84
C LYS A 164 -14.16 -10.21 11.85
N LYS A 165 -14.26 -10.00 10.53
CA LYS A 165 -13.53 -10.76 9.50
C LYS A 165 -12.05 -10.38 9.40
N LEU A 166 -11.70 -9.16 9.77
CA LEU A 166 -10.37 -8.57 9.66
C LEU A 166 -9.54 -8.73 10.94
N VAL A 167 -10.19 -8.79 12.12
CA VAL A 167 -9.54 -9.03 13.43
C VAL A 167 -8.52 -10.19 13.42
N PRO A 168 -8.78 -11.36 12.80
CA PRO A 168 -7.79 -12.45 12.75
C PRO A 168 -6.46 -12.07 12.09
N VAL A 169 -6.49 -11.15 11.13
CA VAL A 169 -5.31 -10.65 10.41
C VAL A 169 -4.72 -9.42 11.11
N PHE A 170 -5.57 -8.51 11.59
CA PHE A 170 -5.15 -7.19 12.08
C PHE A 170 -4.95 -7.11 13.61
N SER A 171 -5.12 -8.21 14.35
CA SER A 171 -4.88 -8.28 15.80
C SER A 171 -3.50 -7.74 16.24
N ASN A 172 -2.45 -8.01 15.46
CA ASN A 172 -1.07 -7.56 15.70
C ASN A 172 -0.69 -6.25 14.98
N LEU A 173 -1.60 -5.65 14.21
CA LEU A 173 -1.33 -4.50 13.36
C LEU A 173 -1.15 -3.24 14.23
N LYS A 174 0.04 -2.63 14.16
CA LYS A 174 0.46 -1.47 14.96
C LYS A 174 0.50 -0.18 14.16
N VAL A 175 0.71 -0.27 12.86
CA VAL A 175 0.83 0.88 11.97
C VAL A 175 0.07 0.65 10.67
N VAL A 176 -0.72 1.63 10.27
CA VAL A 176 -1.46 1.64 8.99
C VAL A 176 -1.15 2.91 8.22
N TYR A 177 -0.75 2.77 6.96
CA TYR A 177 -0.61 3.84 5.98
C TYR A 177 -1.65 3.68 4.88
N LEU A 178 -2.55 4.64 4.70
CA LEU A 178 -3.52 4.71 3.61
C LEU A 178 -3.17 5.91 2.71
N TYR A 179 -2.56 5.63 1.57
CA TYR A 179 -1.83 6.63 0.79
C TYR A 179 -2.47 6.94 -0.56
N ASN A 180 -2.40 8.22 -0.94
CA ASN A 180 -2.92 8.76 -2.19
C ASN A 180 -4.42 8.41 -2.42
N ILE A 181 -5.24 8.55 -1.38
CA ILE A 181 -6.71 8.52 -1.50
C ILE A 181 -7.14 9.79 -2.27
N PHE A 182 -7.99 9.68 -3.28
CA PHE A 182 -8.44 10.84 -4.06
C PHE A 182 -9.26 11.82 -3.20
N ALA A 183 -9.13 13.12 -3.46
CA ALA A 183 -9.63 14.19 -2.60
C ALA A 183 -11.14 14.14 -2.27
N ASP A 184 -11.97 13.64 -3.20
CA ASP A 184 -13.43 13.59 -3.05
C ASP A 184 -13.96 12.32 -2.40
N CYS A 185 -13.08 11.36 -2.07
CA CYS A 185 -13.45 10.15 -1.37
C CYS A 185 -13.92 10.47 0.06
N ASP A 186 -15.03 9.88 0.49
CA ASP A 186 -15.34 9.77 1.92
C ASP A 186 -14.20 9.00 2.62
N LEU A 187 -13.87 9.39 3.85
CA LEU A 187 -12.83 8.78 4.68
C LEU A 187 -13.41 7.87 5.78
N LYS A 188 -14.74 7.81 5.97
CA LYS A 188 -15.38 6.92 6.97
C LYS A 188 -14.95 5.46 6.85
N TRP A 189 -14.78 4.93 5.62
CA TRP A 189 -14.34 3.54 5.41
C TRP A 189 -12.99 3.25 6.06
N THR A 190 -12.09 4.23 6.15
CA THR A 190 -10.77 4.05 6.76
C THR A 190 -10.85 3.69 8.26
N LEU A 191 -11.98 3.96 8.91
CA LEU A 191 -12.22 3.62 10.31
C LEU A 191 -12.34 2.11 10.54
N LEU A 192 -12.57 1.30 9.48
CA LEU A 192 -12.52 -0.16 9.58
C LEU A 192 -11.19 -0.67 10.15
N PHE A 193 -10.09 0.05 9.91
CA PHE A 193 -8.78 -0.31 10.46
C PHE A 193 -8.72 -0.04 11.96
N LEU A 194 -9.27 1.07 12.45
CA LEU A 194 -9.35 1.37 13.89
C LEU A 194 -10.25 0.38 14.63
N GLU A 195 -11.34 -0.07 14.00
CA GLU A 195 -12.28 -1.04 14.58
C GLU A 195 -11.76 -2.49 14.55
N ALA A 196 -11.01 -2.88 13.50
CA ALA A 196 -10.48 -4.23 13.34
C ALA A 196 -9.10 -4.48 13.96
N ALA A 197 -8.28 -3.44 14.15
CA ALA A 197 -6.91 -3.55 14.62
C ALA A 197 -6.77 -3.00 16.07
N PRO A 198 -7.04 -3.80 17.12
CA PRO A 198 -7.01 -3.31 18.49
C PRO A 198 -5.62 -2.82 18.94
N SER A 199 -4.54 -3.26 18.31
CA SER A 199 -3.14 -2.91 18.63
C SER A 199 -2.60 -1.68 17.87
N LEU A 200 -3.43 -1.01 17.08
CA LEU A 200 -3.02 0.08 16.17
C LEU A 200 -2.65 1.36 16.94
N ASP A 201 -1.35 1.66 17.02
CA ASP A 201 -0.78 2.84 17.71
C ASP A 201 -0.71 4.07 16.80
N SER A 202 -0.38 3.88 15.52
CA SER A 202 -0.10 4.96 14.57
C SER A 202 -0.87 4.81 13.26
N PHE A 203 -1.70 5.79 12.92
CA PHE A 203 -2.56 5.78 11.74
C PHE A 203 -2.26 6.98 10.83
N TYR A 204 -1.87 6.69 9.59
CA TYR A 204 -1.46 7.69 8.60
C TYR A 204 -2.40 7.69 7.39
N VAL A 205 -2.99 8.83 7.08
CA VAL A 205 -3.92 9.02 5.95
C VAL A 205 -3.37 10.12 5.04
N LYS A 206 -3.10 9.80 3.77
CA LYS A 206 -2.64 10.78 2.78
C LYS A 206 -3.68 10.96 1.68
N ILE A 207 -4.27 12.14 1.67
CA ILE A 207 -5.15 12.61 0.61
C ILE A 207 -4.30 13.13 -0.55
N SER A 208 -4.53 12.59 -1.73
CA SER A 208 -4.01 13.13 -2.98
C SER A 208 -4.89 14.32 -3.39
N ARG A 209 -4.28 15.51 -3.38
CA ARG A 209 -4.88 16.76 -3.91
C ARG A 209 -4.25 17.15 -5.25
N HIS A 210 -3.98 16.14 -6.09
CA HIS A 210 -2.90 16.25 -7.04
C HIS A 210 -3.32 16.31 -8.52
N MET A 211 -3.35 17.53 -9.09
CA MET A 211 -3.70 17.79 -10.50
C MET A 211 -2.68 17.24 -11.53
N CYS A 212 -1.41 17.05 -11.12
CA CYS A 212 -0.51 16.09 -11.78
C CYS A 212 -1.04 14.69 -11.42
N GLY A 213 -2.08 14.22 -12.13
CA GLY A 213 -2.45 12.81 -12.11
C GLY A 213 -1.17 12.06 -12.47
N ARG A 214 -0.65 11.25 -11.53
CA ARG A 214 0.70 10.66 -11.65
C ARG A 214 0.84 9.74 -12.87
N TYR A 215 -0.30 9.40 -13.46
CA TYR A 215 -0.47 8.72 -14.73
C TYR A 215 -1.32 9.62 -15.66
N LYS A 216 -0.68 10.63 -16.29
CA LYS A 216 -1.23 11.36 -17.45
C LYS A 216 -1.13 10.57 -18.77
N HIS A 217 -0.66 9.32 -18.70
CA HIS A 217 -1.34 8.22 -19.40
C HIS A 217 -2.42 7.74 -18.41
N ALA A 218 -3.60 8.36 -18.34
CA ALA A 218 -4.66 8.11 -19.31
C ALA A 218 -4.70 6.63 -19.77
N CYS A 219 -4.60 5.70 -18.82
CA CYS A 219 -5.29 4.43 -18.98
C CYS A 219 -6.77 4.80 -19.11
N ILE A 220 -7.30 4.66 -20.33
CA ILE A 220 -8.73 4.74 -20.64
C ILE A 220 -9.52 3.76 -19.75
N ASP A 221 -8.81 2.78 -19.20
CA ASP A 221 -9.29 1.65 -18.45
C ASP A 221 -9.38 1.85 -16.92
N ASN A 222 -9.15 3.04 -16.36
CA ASN A 222 -9.29 3.26 -14.91
C ASN A 222 -10.77 3.11 -14.45
N ALA A 223 -10.98 2.56 -13.25
CA ALA A 223 -12.29 2.51 -12.64
C ALA A 223 -12.82 3.91 -12.30
N LYS A 224 -14.12 4.14 -12.50
CA LYS A 224 -14.75 5.42 -12.13
C LYS A 224 -14.62 5.63 -10.62
N LYS A 225 -13.99 6.73 -10.21
CA LYS A 225 -13.88 7.16 -8.81
C LYS A 225 -15.29 7.36 -8.23
N THR A 226 -15.62 6.59 -7.19
CA THR A 226 -16.89 6.65 -6.45
C THR A 226 -16.63 6.57 -4.95
N ASN A 227 -17.59 6.95 -4.12
CA ASN A 227 -17.43 6.83 -2.67
C ASN A 227 -17.54 5.38 -2.22
N VAL A 228 -16.65 5.00 -1.29
CA VAL A 228 -16.72 3.72 -0.59
C VAL A 228 -17.80 3.84 0.48
N LEU A 229 -18.93 3.18 0.28
CA LEU A 229 -20.04 3.17 1.24
C LEU A 229 -19.64 2.35 2.47
N TRP A 230 -19.46 3.03 3.60
CA TRP A 230 -19.16 2.41 4.88
C TRP A 230 -19.66 3.27 6.04
N GLU A 231 -20.42 2.66 6.95
CA GLU A 231 -20.76 3.27 8.23
C GLU A 231 -20.06 2.48 9.35
N PRO A 232 -19.22 3.12 10.17
CA PRO A 232 -18.56 2.47 11.30
C PRO A 232 -19.58 2.11 12.39
N SER A 233 -19.33 1.03 13.14
CA SER A 233 -20.16 0.74 14.33
C SER A 233 -19.90 1.77 15.44
N ASP A 234 -20.64 1.72 16.55
CA ASP A 234 -20.22 2.45 17.75
C ASP A 234 -19.09 1.67 18.46
N PHE A 235 -17.86 2.11 18.23
CA PHE A 235 -16.64 1.50 18.74
C PHE A 235 -15.77 2.54 19.43
N LYS A 236 -15.05 2.10 20.47
CA LYS A 236 -13.95 2.83 21.06
C LYS A 236 -12.63 2.10 20.80
N HIS A 237 -11.63 2.87 20.40
CA HIS A 237 -10.29 2.39 20.12
C HIS A 237 -9.35 2.91 21.22
N TYR A 238 -8.57 2.02 21.84
CA TYR A 238 -7.86 2.30 23.10
C TYR A 238 -6.34 2.41 22.99
N ASN A 239 -5.72 2.14 21.83
CA ASN A 239 -4.26 2.13 21.67
C ASN A 239 -3.72 3.21 20.71
N LEU A 240 -4.55 3.75 19.81
CA LEU A 240 -4.17 4.80 18.87
C LEU A 240 -3.67 6.03 19.63
N ASN A 241 -2.39 6.33 19.43
CA ASN A 241 -1.62 7.39 20.08
C ASN A 241 -1.30 8.51 19.09
N LEU A 242 -1.07 8.17 17.81
CA LEU A 242 -0.81 9.10 16.72
C LEU A 242 -1.81 8.93 15.57
N PHE A 243 -2.45 10.03 15.18
CA PHE A 243 -3.16 10.18 13.93
C PHE A 243 -2.51 11.27 13.08
N ASP A 244 -2.12 10.95 11.85
CA ASP A 244 -1.39 11.84 10.93
C ASP A 244 -2.14 11.92 9.60
N ILE A 245 -2.51 13.13 9.17
CA ILE A 245 -3.21 13.36 7.91
C ILE A 245 -2.45 14.34 7.04
N LYS A 246 -2.17 13.92 5.80
CA LYS A 246 -1.45 14.71 4.80
C LYS A 246 -2.34 15.08 3.62
N GLY A 247 -2.20 16.30 3.11
CA GLY A 247 -3.19 16.87 2.20
C GLY A 247 -4.44 17.34 2.94
N PHE A 248 -4.30 17.76 4.19
CA PHE A 248 -5.36 18.44 4.93
C PHE A 248 -5.63 19.82 4.31
N GLU A 249 -6.89 20.18 4.18
CA GLU A 249 -7.34 21.54 3.88
C GLU A 249 -8.52 21.85 4.82
N LYS A 250 -8.77 23.14 5.10
CA LYS A 250 -9.87 23.60 5.95
C LYS A 250 -11.24 23.37 5.25
N GLU A 251 -11.67 22.12 5.29
CA GLU A 251 -12.91 21.61 4.72
C GLU A 251 -13.72 20.94 5.82
N GLU A 252 -15.03 21.19 5.84
CA GLU A 252 -15.94 20.63 6.86
C GLU A 252 -15.88 19.10 6.90
N LYS A 253 -15.84 18.42 5.74
CA LYS A 253 -15.67 16.95 5.67
C LYS A 253 -14.43 16.44 6.39
N LEU A 254 -13.31 17.16 6.32
CA LEU A 254 -12.05 16.75 6.95
C LEU A 254 -12.02 17.11 8.43
N ILE A 255 -12.58 18.25 8.82
CA ILE A 255 -12.72 18.62 10.23
C ILE A 255 -13.62 17.61 10.95
N ASN A 256 -14.76 17.26 10.36
CA ASN A 256 -15.69 16.28 10.92
C ASN A 256 -15.08 14.87 10.95
N TYR A 257 -14.30 14.46 9.94
CA TYR A 257 -13.57 13.20 9.97
C TYR A 257 -12.50 13.16 11.08
N VAL A 258 -11.71 14.23 11.27
CA VAL A 258 -10.73 14.31 12.37
C VAL A 258 -11.42 14.27 13.73
N LYS A 259 -12.54 14.99 13.91
CA LYS A 259 -13.39 14.88 15.12
C LYS A 259 -13.85 13.45 15.37
N PHE A 260 -14.33 12.77 14.34
CA PHE A 260 -14.80 11.39 14.47
C PHE A 260 -13.68 10.46 14.95
N VAL A 261 -12.46 10.60 14.41
CA VAL A 261 -11.30 9.86 14.91
C VAL A 261 -10.99 10.19 16.37
N MET A 262 -11.06 11.48 16.78
CA MET A 262 -10.89 11.90 18.18
C MET A 262 -11.96 11.30 19.12
N GLU A 263 -13.22 11.28 18.70
CA GLU A 263 -14.36 10.73 19.47
C GLU A 263 -14.26 9.21 19.65
N ARG A 264 -13.61 8.50 18.71
CA ARG A 264 -13.42 7.04 18.78
C ARG A 264 -12.12 6.65 19.48
N ALA A 265 -11.04 7.41 19.33
CA ALA A 265 -9.71 7.06 19.83
C ALA A 265 -9.44 7.63 21.24
N VAL A 266 -9.74 6.84 22.27
CA VAL A 266 -9.71 7.23 23.69
C VAL A 266 -8.31 7.60 24.18
N ALA A 267 -7.27 6.98 23.62
CA ALA A 267 -5.87 7.20 24.02
C ALA A 267 -5.10 8.17 23.11
N LEU A 268 -5.78 8.87 22.19
CA LEU A 268 -5.13 9.70 21.17
C LEU A 268 -4.38 10.88 21.80
N ARG A 269 -3.07 10.97 21.55
CA ARG A 269 -2.18 12.00 22.12
C ARG A 269 -1.67 13.01 21.10
N LYS A 270 -1.56 12.60 19.84
CA LYS A 270 -0.96 13.39 18.75
C LYS A 270 -1.86 13.37 17.53
N ILE A 271 -2.16 14.56 17.04
CA ILE A 271 -2.80 14.78 15.75
C ILE A 271 -1.86 15.66 14.93
N HIS A 272 -1.38 15.16 13.80
CA HIS A 272 -0.64 15.96 12.85
C HIS A 272 -1.51 16.24 11.62
N LEU A 273 -1.71 17.52 11.30
CA LEU A 273 -2.35 17.96 10.09
C LEU A 273 -1.27 18.57 9.20
N HIS A 274 -1.06 18.03 7.99
CA HIS A 274 -0.05 18.53 7.05
C HIS A 274 -0.69 18.98 5.75
N ASP A 275 -0.14 20.05 5.17
CA ASP A 275 -0.49 20.53 3.83
C ASP A 275 -0.21 19.43 2.75
N LYS A 276 -0.71 19.67 1.54
CA LYS A 276 -0.43 18.84 0.37
C LYS A 276 1.05 18.84 0.00
N GLU A 277 1.47 17.71 -0.56
CA GLU A 277 2.84 17.48 -0.98
C GLU A 277 3.07 18.11 -2.36
N ASN A 278 4.08 18.99 -2.49
CA ASN A 278 4.39 19.66 -3.76
C ASN A 278 4.86 18.66 -4.84
N CYS A 279 4.05 18.37 -5.87
CA CYS A 279 4.49 17.61 -7.05
C CYS A 279 5.47 18.45 -7.87
N LYS A 280 6.73 18.00 -7.95
CA LYS A 280 7.77 18.61 -8.80
C LYS A 280 7.31 18.76 -10.27
N GLN A 281 6.57 17.78 -10.81
CA GLN A 281 6.05 17.85 -12.19
C GLN A 281 4.96 18.94 -12.35
N CYS A 282 4.09 19.13 -11.35
CA CYS A 282 3.07 20.20 -11.40
C CYS A 282 3.69 21.59 -11.25
N GLY A 283 4.74 21.72 -10.42
CA GLY A 283 5.53 22.96 -10.33
C GLY A 283 6.20 23.36 -11.65
N CYS A 284 6.52 22.40 -12.52
CA CYS A 284 7.00 22.67 -13.87
C CYS A 284 5.88 23.09 -14.84
N ILE A 285 4.70 22.46 -14.75
CA ILE A 285 3.55 22.76 -15.62
C ILE A 285 2.92 24.13 -15.29
N ASN A 286 2.87 24.52 -14.00
CA ASN A 286 2.28 25.79 -13.56
C ASN A 286 3.10 27.06 -13.86
N LYS A 287 4.09 27.00 -14.76
CA LYS A 287 4.80 28.22 -15.24
C LYS A 287 4.00 29.07 -16.23
N GLN A 288 2.85 28.59 -16.71
CA GLN A 288 2.02 29.27 -17.72
C GLN A 288 0.57 29.56 -17.28
N ALA A 289 0.21 29.25 -16.03
CA ALA A 289 -1.09 29.61 -15.45
C ALA A 289 -0.93 29.98 -13.97
N PRO A 290 -1.68 30.97 -13.44
CA PRO A 290 -1.74 31.19 -12.00
C PRO A 290 -2.19 29.91 -11.31
N SER A 291 -1.48 29.47 -10.25
CA SER A 291 -1.83 28.27 -9.49
C SER A 291 -3.29 28.35 -9.03
N PRO A 292 -4.25 27.56 -9.57
CA PRO A 292 -5.67 27.95 -9.53
C PRO A 292 -6.31 27.95 -8.14
N ILE A 293 -5.68 27.30 -7.15
CA ILE A 293 -6.16 27.24 -5.77
C ILE A 293 -4.94 27.35 -4.84
N SER A 294 -4.79 28.48 -4.15
CA SER A 294 -3.92 28.61 -2.98
C SER A 294 -4.31 27.55 -1.95
N SER A 295 -3.35 26.94 -1.24
CA SER A 295 -3.72 25.92 -0.26
C SER A 295 -4.66 26.49 0.80
N LYS A 296 -5.74 25.76 1.10
CA LYS A 296 -6.64 26.04 2.22
C LYS A 296 -6.12 25.42 3.53
N PHE A 297 -4.87 24.96 3.56
CA PHE A 297 -4.18 24.58 4.78
C PHE A 297 -3.89 25.85 5.62
N PRO A 298 -4.04 25.81 6.96
CA PRO A 298 -3.70 26.92 7.84
C PRO A 298 -2.28 27.44 7.62
N ASN A 299 -2.14 28.72 7.27
CA ASN A 299 -0.82 29.33 6.97
C ASN A 299 -0.29 30.23 8.09
N ASN A 300 -1.09 30.49 9.12
CA ASN A 300 -0.75 31.36 10.24
C ASN A 300 -1.35 30.86 11.56
N GLU A 301 -0.85 31.42 12.67
CA GLU A 301 -1.23 30.95 14.01
C GLU A 301 -2.69 31.29 14.39
N GLY A 302 -3.30 32.31 13.76
CA GLY A 302 -4.74 32.58 13.91
C GLY A 302 -5.59 31.46 13.30
N GLU A 303 -5.24 31.00 12.11
CA GLU A 303 -5.90 29.88 11.44
C GLU A 303 -5.66 28.55 12.17
N ASN A 304 -4.43 28.30 12.66
CA ASN A 304 -4.13 27.15 13.52
C ASN A 304 -5.06 27.11 14.75
N ASN A 305 -5.19 28.24 15.44
CA ASN A 305 -6.04 28.36 16.62
C ASN A 305 -7.53 28.25 16.30
N LEU A 306 -7.96 28.60 15.07
CA LEU A 306 -9.32 28.33 14.62
C LEU A 306 -9.55 26.83 14.40
N ILE A 307 -8.63 26.09 13.76
CA ILE A 307 -8.75 24.63 13.61
C ILE A 307 -8.76 23.94 14.97
N ARG A 308 -7.87 24.32 15.91
CA ARG A 308 -7.88 23.79 17.28
C ARG A 308 -9.22 24.00 17.97
N ARG A 309 -9.83 25.19 17.87
CA ARG A 309 -11.17 25.48 18.40
C ARG A 309 -12.26 24.66 17.72
N LEU A 310 -12.22 24.53 16.39
CA LEU A 310 -13.19 23.74 15.64
C LEU A 310 -13.15 22.25 16.04
N LEU A 311 -11.96 21.70 16.29
CA LEU A 311 -11.78 20.33 16.76
C LEU A 311 -12.12 20.13 18.25
N ALA A 312 -11.84 21.12 19.10
CA ALA A 312 -12.11 21.04 20.55
C ALA A 312 -13.59 21.21 20.89
N ASN A 313 -14.34 22.00 20.10
CA ASN A 313 -15.78 22.13 20.26
C ASN A 313 -16.45 20.87 19.72
N GLY A 314 -16.86 19.99 20.64
CA GLY A 314 -17.64 18.79 20.32
C GLY A 314 -18.87 19.11 19.47
N SER A 315 -19.29 18.14 18.67
CA SER A 315 -20.51 18.23 17.86
C SER A 315 -21.72 18.21 18.81
N SER A 316 -22.43 19.34 18.93
CA SER A 316 -23.68 19.46 19.68
C SER A 316 -24.83 18.68 19.03
#